data_AF-A0A749L9X1-F1
#
_entry.id   AF-A0A749L9X1-F1
#
_cell.length_a   1.000
_cell.length_b   1.000
_cell.length_c   1.000
_cell.angle_alpha   90.00
_cell.angle_beta   90.00
_cell.angle_gamma   90.00
#
_symmetry.space_group_name_H-M   'P 1'
#
loop_
_entity.id
_entity.type
_entity.pdbx_description
1 polymer ?
#
loop_
_entity_poly.entity_id
_entity_poly.type
_entity_poly.pdbx_seq_one_letter_code
_entity_poly.pdbx_strand_id
1 'polypeptide(L)'
;MAAIDFIPDRLNVRPVVWRGFTVGELGVAALCSAGLGLVTAVFVAPFAGWIAFPMLVILMPLPVAWFSGEWLMRYKRNKPDNYLWQHVILLLARVTGSTEGSCRY
;
A
#
# COMPACT_ATOMS: atom_id res chain seq x y z
N MET A 1 41.70 -5.69 6.75
CA MET A 1 40.49 -4.87 6.91
C MET A 1 39.31 -5.79 6.74
N ALA A 2 38.79 -6.34 7.85
CA ALA A 2 37.65 -7.27 7.81
C ALA A 2 36.38 -6.43 7.74
N ALA A 3 35.81 -6.29 6.54
CA ALA A 3 34.44 -5.82 6.40
C ALA A 3 33.55 -6.89 7.06
N ILE A 4 32.81 -6.51 8.09
CA ILE A 4 31.81 -7.39 8.70
C ILE A 4 30.73 -7.61 7.64
N ASP A 5 30.68 -8.82 7.10
CA ASP A 5 29.78 -9.27 6.00
C ASP A 5 28.30 -9.36 6.41
N PHE A 6 27.97 -8.90 7.62
CA PHE A 6 26.68 -9.13 8.27
C PHE A 6 26.14 -7.87 8.95
N ILE A 7 26.10 -6.73 8.25
CA ILE A 7 24.97 -5.81 8.51
C ILE A 7 23.81 -6.32 7.65
N PRO A 8 22.80 -6.96 8.25
CA PRO A 8 21.73 -7.53 7.47
C PRO A 8 20.92 -6.38 6.86
N ASP A 9 20.74 -6.39 5.55
CA ASP A 9 19.83 -5.50 4.81
C ASP A 9 18.41 -5.50 5.42
N ARG A 10 18.08 -6.58 6.15
CA ARG A 10 16.93 -6.74 7.03
C ARG A 10 16.71 -5.56 8.00
N LEU A 11 17.77 -4.88 8.46
CA LEU A 11 17.65 -3.75 9.40
C LEU A 11 17.07 -2.50 8.72
N ASN A 12 17.26 -2.35 7.40
CA ASN A 12 16.70 -1.25 6.63
C ASN A 12 15.30 -1.56 6.07
N VAL A 13 14.79 -2.79 6.30
CA VAL A 13 13.44 -3.18 5.89
C VAL A 13 12.42 -2.47 6.76
N ARG A 14 11.45 -1.79 6.12
CA ARG A 14 10.38 -1.12 6.86
C ARG A 14 9.60 -2.16 7.69
N PRO A 15 9.38 -1.90 8.98
CA PRO A 15 8.67 -2.84 9.84
C PRO A 15 7.21 -2.99 9.40
N VAL A 16 6.69 -4.20 9.56
CA VAL A 16 5.26 -4.47 9.43
C VAL A 16 4.56 -3.97 10.69
N VAL A 17 3.50 -3.19 10.52
CA VAL A 17 2.74 -2.58 11.62
C VAL A 17 1.46 -3.35 11.88
N TRP A 18 0.74 -3.75 10.82
CA TRP A 18 -0.56 -4.41 10.96
C TRP A 18 -0.81 -5.45 9.88
N ARG A 19 -1.05 -6.71 10.25
CA ARG A 19 -1.36 -7.85 9.35
C ARG A 19 -0.51 -7.90 8.07
N GLY A 20 0.81 -7.66 8.19
CA GLY A 20 1.75 -7.71 7.06
C GLY A 20 1.83 -6.42 6.21
N PHE A 21 1.09 -5.36 6.58
CA PHE A 21 1.25 -4.03 6.02
C PHE A 21 2.39 -3.26 6.68
N THR A 22 3.21 -2.63 5.85
CA THR A 22 4.10 -1.53 6.27
C THR A 22 3.31 -0.23 6.39
N VAL A 23 3.84 0.78 7.09
CA VAL A 23 3.19 2.11 7.25
C VAL A 23 2.75 2.70 5.90
N GLY A 24 3.63 2.63 4.90
CA GLY A 24 3.34 3.19 3.57
C GLY A 24 2.21 2.46 2.86
N GLU A 25 2.18 1.13 2.94
CA GLU A 25 1.12 0.34 2.29
C GLU A 25 -0.23 0.48 3.01
N LEU A 26 -0.22 0.59 4.34
CA LEU A 26 -1.42 0.88 5.11
C LEU A 26 -1.97 2.27 4.77
N GLY A 27 -1.09 3.27 4.62
CA GLY A 27 -1.47 4.62 4.20
C GLY A 27 -2.07 4.66 2.79
N VAL A 28 -1.48 3.92 1.83
CA VAL A 28 -2.04 3.79 0.47
C VAL A 28 -3.38 3.07 0.50
N ALA A 29 -3.51 1.98 1.26
CA ALA A 29 -4.77 1.27 1.42
C ALA A 29 -5.85 2.18 2.03
N ALA A 30 -5.50 2.99 3.04
CA ALA A 30 -6.38 3.97 3.65
C ALA A 30 -6.82 5.03 2.63
N LEU A 31 -5.91 5.59 1.83
CA LEU A 31 -6.25 6.55 0.79
C LEU A 31 -7.16 5.96 -0.30
N CYS A 32 -6.85 4.74 -0.79
CA CYS A 32 -7.71 4.04 -1.75
C CYS A 32 -9.10 3.78 -1.17
N SER A 33 -9.18 3.35 0.09
CA SER A 33 -10.45 3.07 0.76
C SER A 33 -11.26 4.33 1.06
N ALA A 34 -10.62 5.48 1.31
CA ALA A 34 -11.29 6.76 1.43
C ALA A 34 -11.94 7.17 0.10
N GLY A 35 -11.24 6.96 -1.02
CA GLY A 35 -11.81 7.15 -2.36
C GLY A 35 -13.00 6.22 -2.62
N LEU A 36 -12.90 4.94 -2.25
CA LEU A 36 -14.03 4.00 -2.31
C LEU A 36 -15.19 4.41 -1.38
N GLY A 37 -14.88 4.98 -0.22
CA GLY A 37 -15.84 5.57 0.71
C GLY A 37 -16.60 6.74 0.10
N LEU A 38 -15.93 7.60 -0.67
CA LEU A 38 -16.60 8.67 -1.41
C LEU A 38 -17.52 8.11 -2.50
N VAL A 39 -17.04 7.14 -3.29
CA VAL A 39 -17.85 6.53 -4.35
C VAL A 39 -19.10 5.86 -3.76
N THR A 40 -18.93 5.05 -2.70
CA THR A 40 -20.05 4.42 -2.00
C THR A 40 -20.97 5.45 -1.34
N ALA A 41 -20.44 6.55 -0.83
CA ALA A 41 -21.25 7.64 -0.28
C ALA A 41 -22.16 8.28 -1.33
N VAL A 42 -21.73 8.44 -2.59
CA VAL A 42 -22.60 8.95 -3.66
C VAL A 42 -23.83 8.05 -3.86
N PHE A 43 -23.66 6.72 -3.78
CA PHE A 43 -24.76 5.77 -3.90
C PHE A 43 -25.66 5.72 -2.65
N VAL A 44 -25.11 5.97 -1.46
CA VAL A 44 -25.85 5.94 -0.18
C VAL A 44 -26.46 7.30 0.17
N ALA A 45 -25.96 8.40 -0.39
CA ALA A 45 -26.41 9.76 -0.16
C ALA A 45 -27.93 9.98 -0.38
N PRO A 46 -28.62 9.32 -1.33
CA PRO A 46 -30.07 9.45 -1.46
C PRO A 46 -30.84 8.97 -0.23
N PHE A 47 -30.27 8.08 0.58
CA PHE A 47 -30.92 7.49 1.76
C PHE A 47 -30.54 8.19 3.06
N ALA A 48 -29.25 8.50 3.23
CA ALA A 48 -28.70 9.05 4.48
C ALA A 48 -28.34 10.55 4.40
N GLY A 49 -28.49 11.17 3.23
CA GLY A 49 -28.16 12.57 3.00
C GLY A 49 -26.66 12.86 3.06
N TRP A 50 -26.32 14.13 3.34
CA TRP A 50 -24.94 14.63 3.37
C TRP A 50 -24.04 13.93 4.39
N ILE A 51 -24.62 13.41 5.49
CA ILE A 51 -23.89 12.75 6.57
C ILE A 51 -23.21 11.46 6.09
N ALA A 52 -23.69 10.86 4.99
CA ALA A 52 -23.09 9.66 4.40
C ALA A 52 -21.62 9.85 4.00
N PHE A 53 -21.25 11.05 3.53
CA PHE A 53 -19.89 11.35 3.05
C PHE A 53 -18.82 11.21 4.15
N PRO A 54 -18.85 12.00 5.24
CA PRO A 54 -17.83 11.88 6.28
C PRO A 54 -17.85 10.50 6.96
N MET A 55 -19.05 9.92 7.15
CA MET A 55 -19.19 8.60 7.77
C MET A 55 -18.52 7.50 6.97
N LEU A 56 -18.82 7.39 5.67
CA LEU A 56 -18.28 6.31 4.84
C LEU A 56 -16.80 6.50 4.53
N VAL A 57 -16.33 7.74 4.39
CA VAL A 57 -14.90 8.03 4.17
C VAL A 57 -14.05 7.62 5.38
N ILE A 58 -14.52 7.89 6.60
CA ILE A 58 -13.80 7.53 7.82
C ILE A 58 -13.94 6.04 8.14
N LEU A 59 -15.11 5.44 7.87
CA LEU A 59 -15.40 4.05 8.24
C LEU A 59 -14.83 3.03 7.25
N MET A 60 -14.83 3.31 5.95
CA MET A 60 -14.39 2.36 4.90
C MET A 60 -12.95 1.84 5.01
N PRO A 61 -11.96 2.60 5.52
CA PRO A 61 -10.60 2.09 5.71
C PRO A 61 -10.52 0.85 6.59
N LEU A 62 -11.37 0.73 7.60
CA LEU A 62 -11.35 -0.41 8.54
C LEU A 62 -11.65 -1.76 7.85
N PRO A 63 -12.82 -1.96 7.21
CA PRO A 63 -13.11 -3.22 6.53
C PRO A 63 -12.17 -3.45 5.36
N VAL A 64 -11.84 -2.42 4.57
CA VAL A 64 -10.94 -2.58 3.41
C VAL A 64 -9.56 -3.02 3.84
N ALA A 65 -8.97 -2.41 4.88
CA ALA A 65 -7.68 -2.82 5.41
C ALA A 65 -7.75 -4.26 5.97
N TRP A 66 -8.85 -4.63 6.64
CA TRP A 66 -9.03 -5.98 7.18
C TRP A 66 -9.02 -7.07 6.10
N PHE A 67 -9.77 -6.88 5.02
CA PHE A 67 -9.82 -7.84 3.91
C PHE A 67 -8.54 -7.82 3.08
N SER A 68 -8.02 -6.63 2.78
CA SER A 68 -6.81 -6.49 1.97
C SER A 68 -5.56 -7.01 2.67
N GLY A 69 -5.48 -6.98 4.01
CA GLY A 69 -4.32 -7.47 4.75
C GLY A 69 -4.07 -8.96 4.54
N GLU A 70 -5.11 -9.80 4.62
CA GLU A 70 -4.96 -11.22 4.31
C GLU A 70 -4.54 -11.48 2.88
N TRP A 71 -5.16 -10.74 1.95
CA TRP A 71 -4.86 -10.86 0.53
C TRP A 71 -3.43 -10.45 0.22
N LEU A 72 -2.95 -9.35 0.80
CA LEU A 72 -1.60 -8.85 0.62
C LEU A 72 -0.55 -9.77 1.24
N MET A 73 -0.83 -10.37 2.41
CA MET A 73 0.06 -11.38 3.00
C MET A 73 0.21 -12.61 2.09
N ARG A 74 -0.88 -13.07 1.47
CA ARG A 74 -0.83 -14.17 0.50
C ARG A 74 -0.07 -13.77 -0.76
N TYR A 75 -0.29 -12.55 -1.25
CA TYR A 75 0.38 -12.03 -2.45
C TYR A 75 1.90 -11.84 -2.25
N LYS A 76 2.30 -11.36 -1.07
CA LYS A 76 3.71 -11.20 -0.68
C LYS A 76 4.43 -12.52 -0.38
N ARG A 77 3.72 -13.65 -0.34
CA ARG A 77 4.34 -14.95 -0.02
C ARG A 77 5.35 -15.33 -1.11
N ASN A 78 6.56 -15.70 -0.69
CA ASN A 78 7.70 -16.06 -1.56
C ASN A 78 8.21 -14.91 -2.48
N LYS A 79 7.86 -13.65 -2.19
CA LYS A 79 8.40 -12.48 -2.90
C LYS A 79 9.49 -11.81 -2.04
N PRO A 80 10.51 -11.19 -2.67
CA PRO A 80 11.55 -10.45 -1.95
C PRO A 80 10.98 -9.23 -1.20
N ASP A 81 11.73 -8.75 -0.21
CA ASP A 81 11.36 -7.55 0.56
C ASP A 81 11.19 -6.34 -0.38
N ASN A 82 10.21 -5.47 -0.09
CA ASN A 82 9.89 -4.27 -0.88
C ASN A 82 9.46 -4.48 -2.35
N TYR A 83 9.11 -5.71 -2.75
CA TYR A 83 8.72 -6.08 -4.12
C TYR A 83 7.63 -5.18 -4.74
N LEU A 84 6.61 -4.79 -3.97
CA LEU A 84 5.51 -3.97 -4.46
C LEU A 84 5.96 -2.58 -4.92
N TRP A 85 6.79 -1.91 -4.12
CA TRP A 85 7.30 -0.59 -4.45
C TRP A 85 8.23 -0.63 -5.66
N GLN A 86 9.11 -1.64 -5.72
CA GLN A 86 9.96 -1.86 -6.91
C GLN A 86 9.12 -2.08 -8.17
N HIS A 87 8.05 -2.86 -8.07
CA HIS A 87 7.18 -3.12 -9.22
C HIS A 87 6.46 -1.85 -9.70
N VAL A 88 5.94 -1.03 -8.78
CA VAL A 88 5.32 0.26 -9.11
C VAL A 88 6.33 1.20 -9.78
N ILE A 89 7.55 1.30 -9.23
CA ILE A 89 8.61 2.15 -9.81
C ILE A 89 8.97 1.69 -11.22
N LEU A 90 9.12 0.38 -11.45
CA LEU A 90 9.40 -0.17 -12.77
C LEU A 90 8.26 0.08 -13.76
N LEU A 91 7.00 -0.04 -13.31
CA LEU A 91 5.83 0.31 -14.14
C LEU A 91 5.82 1.80 -14.49
N LEU A 92 6.06 2.67 -13.50
CA LEU A 92 6.16 4.11 -13.72
C LEU A 92 7.28 4.47 -14.68
N ALA A 93 8.46 3.86 -14.53
CA ALA A 93 9.59 4.07 -15.44
C ALA A 93 9.26 3.66 -16.89
N ARG A 94 8.54 2.53 -17.06
CA ARG A 94 8.05 2.09 -18.38
C ARG A 94 7.05 3.06 -18.99
N VAL A 95 6.11 3.57 -18.19
CA VAL A 95 5.09 4.53 -18.65
C VAL A 95 5.72 5.87 -19.04
N THR A 96 6.69 6.33 -18.26
CA THR A 96 7.39 7.60 -18.49
C THR A 96 8.46 7.51 -19.59
N GLY A 97 8.73 6.31 -20.14
CA GLY A 97 9.73 6.11 -21.18
C GLY A 97 11.17 6.43 -20.74
N SER A 98 11.42 6.48 -19.43
CA SER A 98 12.73 6.80 -18.87
C SER A 98 13.59 5.53 -18.86
N THR A 99 14.23 5.24 -19.99
CA THR A 99 15.11 4.08 -20.16
C THR A 99 16.59 4.35 -19.88
N GLU A 100 16.96 5.52 -19.38
CA GLU A 100 18.37 5.89 -19.22
C GLU A 100 18.69 6.25 -17.76
N GLY A 101 19.29 5.30 -17.03
CA GLY A 101 20.34 5.62 -16.05
C GLY A 101 20.08 5.41 -14.56
N SER A 102 18.89 5.01 -14.10
CA SER A 102 18.60 4.95 -12.65
C SER A 102 18.00 3.61 -12.18
N CYS A 103 18.62 2.49 -12.56
CA CYS A 103 18.28 1.16 -12.03
C CYS A 103 19.57 0.42 -11.65
N ARG A 104 20.26 0.94 -10.63
CA ARG A 104 21.35 0.25 -9.93
C ARG A 104 21.18 0.40 -8.43
N TYR A 105 20.24 -0.34 -7.86
CA TYR A 105 20.21 -0.70 -6.43
C TYR A 105 19.47 -2.03 -6.30
#